data_AF-A0A8T1VD81-F1
#
_entry.id   AF-A0A8T1VD81-F1
#
_cell.length_a   1.000
_cell.length_b   1.000
_cell.length_c   1.000
_cell.angle_alpha   90.00
_cell.angle_beta   90.00
_cell.angle_gamma   90.00
#
_symmetry.space_group_name_H-M   'P 1'
#
loop_
_entity.id
_entity.type
_entity.pdbx_description
1 polymer ?
#
loop_
_entity_poly.entity_id
_entity_poly.type
_entity_poly.pdbx_seq_one_letter_code
_entity_poly.pdbx_strand_id
1 'polypeptide(L)'
;MNIRGWSIEAVYETVSGFGFRGRCLTLLLAMLHFFFVLAIPILCCLRVDGLTSSSWALVLTPLWVLDAIYYGSLVFSLVFSDGKVYSFCKELLLLVVQVFIVMKLDGAVDWSLVTVLTPYFTCEVLNLLELVVGAVLGHQMLVNDSVGAGVSQTEGIEAERQLLVKAVMRKTGLTLLRIAQTLLIGMKVDRHLDAITWWRVMTPVWILVVYLFWYPIKKYINSTSAHRLLDAVFTAGVIFMLVAPFFLLADRLEGKRMSSFDIIMPWMLLVGVSFLFLFCAISLAGSERLVQSGIQPNTRRHAQSPPYRQDYVAVDMD
;
A
#
# COMPACT_ATOMS: atom_id res chain seq x y z
N MET A 1 17.35 4.83 0.21
CA MET A 1 16.16 4.87 -0.66
C MET A 1 15.03 5.47 0.16
N ASN A 2 14.66 6.73 -0.11
CA ASN A 2 13.60 7.44 0.61
C ASN A 2 12.29 7.24 -0.16
N ILE A 3 11.49 6.26 0.23
CA ILE A 3 10.16 6.05 -0.33
C ILE A 3 9.19 6.66 0.68
N ARG A 4 8.70 7.88 0.38
CA ARG A 4 7.75 8.67 1.22
C ARG A 4 8.24 9.01 2.63
N GLY A 5 9.40 9.65 2.76
CA GLY A 5 9.78 10.39 3.97
C GLY A 5 10.10 9.56 5.21
N TRP A 6 9.97 8.23 5.17
CA TRP A 6 10.35 7.32 6.24
C TRP A 6 11.53 6.48 5.76
N SER A 7 12.73 6.79 6.26
CA SER A 7 13.87 5.88 6.15
C SER A 7 13.64 4.65 7.04
N ILE A 8 14.29 3.53 6.74
CA ILE A 8 14.33 2.38 7.66
C ILE A 8 14.82 2.83 9.04
N GLU A 9 15.74 3.79 9.07
CA GLU A 9 16.20 4.46 10.29
C GLU A 9 15.08 5.21 11.00
N ALA A 10 14.20 5.95 10.32
CA ALA A 10 13.06 6.64 10.94
C ALA A 10 12.03 5.66 11.54
N VAL A 11 11.76 4.54 10.84
CA VAL A 11 10.92 3.46 11.40
C VAL A 11 11.60 2.84 12.61
N TYR A 12 12.91 2.56 12.50
CA TYR A 12 13.71 2.02 13.57
C TYR A 12 13.75 2.95 14.79
N GLU A 13 13.92 4.26 14.60
CA GLU A 13 13.92 5.26 15.67
C GLU A 13 12.54 5.43 16.32
N THR A 14 11.47 5.36 15.52
CA THR A 14 10.10 5.41 16.05
C THR A 14 9.81 4.17 16.91
N VAL A 15 10.18 2.98 16.42
CA VAL A 15 10.01 1.71 17.13
C VAL A 15 10.97 1.61 18.32
N SER A 16 12.18 2.15 18.19
CA SER A 16 13.14 2.20 19.28
C SER A 16 12.59 3.12 20.36
N GLY A 17 12.00 4.27 20.02
CA GLY A 17 11.32 5.22 20.91
C GLY A 17 10.33 4.58 21.89
N PHE A 18 9.59 3.55 21.46
CA PHE A 18 8.64 2.85 22.30
C PHE A 18 9.31 2.10 23.47
N GLY A 19 8.77 2.28 24.68
CA GLY A 19 9.09 1.40 25.81
C GLY A 19 8.62 -0.04 25.58
N PHE A 20 9.02 -0.98 26.44
CA PHE A 20 8.68 -2.41 26.32
C PHE A 20 7.18 -2.67 26.09
N ARG A 21 6.32 -1.98 26.85
CA ARG A 21 4.85 -2.07 26.72
C ARG A 21 4.35 -1.59 25.36
N GLY A 22 4.94 -0.52 24.82
CA GLY A 22 4.60 0.00 23.49
C GLY A 22 4.98 -0.97 22.38
N ARG A 23 6.16 -1.59 22.45
CA ARG A 23 6.61 -2.59 21.47
C ARG A 23 5.76 -3.86 21.49
N CYS A 24 5.40 -4.35 22.69
CA CYS A 24 4.49 -5.48 22.84
C CYS A 24 3.10 -5.18 22.24
N LEU A 25 2.57 -3.97 22.47
CA LEU A 25 1.32 -3.53 21.87
C LEU A 25 1.43 -3.45 20.34
N THR A 26 2.50 -2.88 19.80
CA THR A 26 2.74 -2.80 18.35
C THR A 26 2.83 -4.18 17.71
N LEU A 27 3.52 -5.13 18.36
CA LEU A 27 3.58 -6.53 17.90
C LEU A 27 2.20 -7.20 17.94
N LEU A 28 1.43 -6.98 19.00
CA LEU A 28 0.07 -7.52 19.12
C LEU A 28 -0.84 -6.98 18.00
N LEU A 29 -0.78 -5.68 17.75
CA LEU A 29 -1.55 -5.03 16.67
C LEU A 29 -1.12 -5.54 15.29
N ALA A 30 0.20 -5.71 15.07
CA ALA A 30 0.71 -6.31 13.84
C ALA A 30 0.20 -7.75 13.68
N MET A 31 0.35 -8.61 14.68
CA MET A 31 -0.15 -9.99 14.64
C MET A 31 -1.64 -10.06 14.32
N LEU A 32 -2.45 -9.22 14.98
CA LEU A 32 -3.89 -9.13 14.74
C LEU A 32 -4.19 -8.72 13.28
N HIS A 33 -3.48 -7.71 12.77
CA HIS A 33 -3.65 -7.24 11.40
C HIS A 33 -3.29 -8.34 10.37
N PHE A 34 -2.12 -8.96 10.51
CA PHE A 34 -1.67 -10.04 9.62
C PHE A 34 -2.60 -11.26 9.69
N PHE A 35 -3.15 -11.58 10.86
CA PHE A 35 -4.16 -12.62 11.01
C PHE A 35 -5.39 -12.34 10.15
N PHE A 36 -5.99 -11.15 10.24
CA PHE A 36 -7.15 -10.81 9.41
C PHE A 36 -6.81 -10.74 7.92
N VAL A 37 -5.66 -10.16 7.55
CA VAL A 37 -5.21 -10.07 6.15
C VAL A 37 -5.01 -11.45 5.52
N LEU A 38 -4.49 -12.44 6.27
CA LEU A 38 -4.34 -13.80 5.79
C LEU A 38 -5.65 -14.60 5.83
N ALA A 39 -6.54 -14.33 6.78
CA ALA A 39 -7.83 -14.99 6.87
C ALA A 39 -8.71 -14.73 5.63
N ILE A 40 -8.68 -13.50 5.08
CA ILE A 40 -9.47 -13.13 3.89
C ILE A 40 -9.21 -14.07 2.69
N PRO A 41 -7.98 -14.17 2.14
CA PRO A 41 -7.72 -15.04 0.99
C PRO A 41 -7.96 -16.52 1.31
N ILE A 42 -7.66 -16.97 2.53
CA ILE A 42 -7.88 -18.37 2.93
C ILE A 42 -9.37 -18.72 2.87
N LEU A 43 -10.23 -17.91 3.48
CA LEU A 43 -11.68 -18.15 3.48
C LEU A 43 -12.26 -18.04 2.06
N CYS A 44 -11.80 -17.08 1.26
CA CYS A 44 -12.17 -16.99 -0.16
C CYS A 44 -11.80 -18.27 -0.91
N CYS A 45 -10.59 -18.81 -0.73
CA CYS A 45 -10.17 -20.07 -1.36
C CYS A 45 -11.07 -21.24 -0.98
N LEU A 46 -11.37 -21.39 0.32
CA LEU A 46 -12.27 -22.45 0.80
C LEU A 46 -13.68 -22.33 0.20
N ARG A 47 -14.17 -21.10 0.01
CA ARG A 47 -15.49 -20.86 -0.57
C ARG A 47 -15.51 -21.15 -2.06
N VAL A 48 -14.54 -20.65 -2.81
CA VAL A 48 -14.43 -20.85 -4.27
C VAL A 48 -14.25 -22.33 -4.60
N ASP A 49 -13.47 -23.06 -3.80
CA ASP A 49 -13.25 -24.50 -4.00
C ASP A 49 -14.43 -25.36 -3.52
N GLY A 50 -15.51 -24.75 -3.04
CA GLY A 50 -16.73 -25.46 -2.63
C GLY A 50 -16.62 -26.22 -1.31
N LEU A 51 -15.55 -26.00 -0.54
CA LEU A 51 -15.34 -26.64 0.77
C LEU A 51 -16.22 -26.03 1.87
N THR A 52 -16.77 -24.84 1.63
CA THR A 52 -17.73 -24.17 2.51
C THR A 52 -18.95 -23.69 1.72
N SER A 53 -20.14 -23.81 2.31
CA SER A 53 -21.42 -23.39 1.72
C SER A 53 -21.93 -22.04 2.23
N SER A 54 -21.16 -21.36 3.09
CA SER A 54 -21.51 -20.08 3.69
C SER A 54 -21.75 -18.97 2.67
N SER A 55 -22.54 -17.95 3.03
CA SER A 55 -22.67 -16.74 2.20
C SER A 55 -21.33 -15.99 2.10
N TRP A 56 -21.14 -15.25 1.02
CA TRP A 56 -19.97 -14.40 0.82
C TRP A 56 -19.85 -13.32 1.87
N ALA A 57 -20.99 -12.80 2.36
CA ALA A 57 -21.01 -11.90 3.51
C ALA A 57 -20.33 -12.51 4.74
N LEU A 58 -20.54 -13.79 5.04
CA LEU A 58 -19.90 -14.47 6.18
C LEU A 58 -18.44 -14.80 5.91
N VAL A 59 -18.11 -15.21 4.67
CA VAL A 59 -16.72 -15.48 4.24
C VAL A 59 -15.84 -14.23 4.39
N LEU A 60 -16.38 -13.05 4.11
CA LEU A 60 -15.68 -11.77 4.23
C LEU A 60 -15.76 -11.12 5.63
N THR A 61 -16.19 -11.85 6.67
CA THR A 61 -16.19 -11.33 8.06
C THR A 61 -14.86 -10.70 8.49
N PRO A 62 -13.68 -11.32 8.21
CA PRO A 62 -12.39 -10.68 8.50
C PRO A 62 -12.22 -9.30 7.86
N LEU A 63 -12.72 -9.11 6.63
CA LEU A 63 -12.67 -7.84 5.91
C LEU A 63 -13.58 -6.81 6.57
N TRP A 64 -14.81 -7.17 6.93
CA TRP A 64 -15.74 -6.27 7.63
C TRP A 64 -15.19 -5.77 8.97
N VAL A 65 -14.44 -6.61 9.70
CA VAL A 65 -13.77 -6.20 10.93
C VAL A 65 -12.70 -5.15 10.64
N LEU A 66 -11.89 -5.34 9.59
CA LEU A 66 -10.89 -4.35 9.19
C LEU A 66 -11.53 -3.05 8.70
N ASP A 67 -12.60 -3.14 7.92
CA ASP A 67 -13.37 -1.99 7.46
C ASP A 67 -13.98 -1.22 8.64
N ALA A 68 -14.56 -1.91 9.63
CA ALA A 68 -15.13 -1.25 10.81
C ALA A 68 -14.08 -0.41 11.56
N ILE A 69 -12.85 -0.94 11.69
CA ILE A 69 -11.72 -0.20 12.28
C ILE A 69 -11.32 0.97 11.38
N TYR A 70 -11.16 0.75 10.08
CA TYR A 70 -10.73 1.76 9.12
C TYR A 70 -11.74 2.91 9.00
N TYR A 71 -13.00 2.61 8.68
CA TYR A 71 -14.06 3.61 8.55
C TYR A 71 -14.39 4.25 9.90
N GLY A 72 -14.29 3.53 11.03
CA GLY A 72 -14.40 4.14 12.35
C GLY A 72 -13.34 5.23 12.58
N SER A 73 -12.10 4.99 12.17
CA SER A 73 -11.02 5.99 12.23
C SER A 73 -11.23 7.17 11.27
N LEU A 74 -11.84 6.93 10.10
CA LEU A 74 -12.20 7.97 9.15
C LEU A 74 -13.35 8.85 9.69
N VAL A 75 -14.36 8.25 10.30
CA VAL A 75 -15.46 8.99 10.95
C VAL A 75 -14.92 9.83 12.10
N PHE A 76 -14.04 9.28 12.94
CA PHE A 76 -13.36 10.05 13.96
C PHE A 76 -12.62 11.25 13.33
N SER A 77 -11.83 11.00 12.28
CA SER A 77 -11.11 12.07 11.57
C SER A 77 -12.04 13.12 10.96
N LEU A 78 -13.23 12.74 10.50
CA LEU A 78 -14.24 13.64 9.93
C LEU A 78 -14.86 14.53 11.01
N VAL A 79 -15.13 13.98 12.19
CA VAL A 79 -15.76 14.71 13.32
C VAL A 79 -14.79 15.72 13.95
N PHE A 80 -13.50 15.38 14.01
CA PHE A 80 -12.50 16.18 14.74
C PHE A 80 -11.57 17.02 13.84
N SER A 81 -11.77 17.04 12.51
CA SER A 81 -10.91 17.79 11.59
C SER A 81 -11.73 18.45 10.49
N ASP A 82 -11.57 19.76 10.32
CA ASP A 82 -12.23 20.51 9.26
C ASP A 82 -11.75 20.07 7.87
N GLY A 83 -12.66 20.11 6.88
CA GLY A 83 -12.33 19.96 5.46
C GLY A 83 -12.15 18.54 4.93
N LYS A 84 -12.53 17.48 5.67
CA LYS A 84 -12.32 16.07 5.26
C LYS A 84 -13.52 15.35 4.62
N VAL A 85 -14.64 16.05 4.42
CA VAL A 85 -15.89 15.47 3.88
C VAL A 85 -15.66 14.80 2.52
N TYR A 86 -14.97 15.48 1.61
CA TYR A 86 -14.70 14.94 0.26
C TYR A 86 -13.90 13.64 0.31
N SER A 87 -12.83 13.58 1.13
CA SER A 87 -12.03 12.36 1.31
C SER A 87 -12.88 11.23 1.89
N PHE A 88 -13.72 11.53 2.88
CA PHE A 88 -14.61 10.55 3.48
C PHE A 88 -15.62 9.99 2.46
N CYS A 89 -16.28 10.86 1.69
CA CYS A 89 -17.23 10.43 0.65
C CYS A 89 -16.56 9.57 -0.43
N LYS A 90 -15.33 9.91 -0.83
CA LYS A 90 -14.57 9.13 -1.80
C LYS A 90 -14.23 7.73 -1.26
N GLU A 91 -13.76 7.61 -0.02
CA GLU A 91 -13.48 6.30 0.58
C GLU A 91 -14.76 5.48 0.77
N LEU A 92 -15.88 6.12 1.13
CA LEU A 92 -17.18 5.45 1.27
C LEU A 92 -17.63 4.73 -0.02
N LEU A 93 -17.30 5.27 -1.20
CA LEU A 93 -17.57 4.60 -2.48
C LEU A 93 -16.87 3.24 -2.56
N LEU A 94 -15.67 3.07 -1.98
CA LEU A 94 -14.99 1.78 -1.95
C LEU A 94 -15.72 0.77 -1.06
N LEU A 95 -16.29 1.20 0.07
CA LEU A 95 -17.15 0.34 0.89
C LEU A 95 -18.40 -0.09 0.11
N VAL A 96 -19.02 0.84 -0.62
CA VAL A 96 -20.19 0.53 -1.47
C VAL A 96 -19.85 -0.53 -2.52
N VAL A 97 -18.66 -0.46 -3.14
CA VAL A 97 -18.19 -1.49 -4.08
C VAL A 97 -18.09 -2.85 -3.41
N GLN A 98 -17.52 -2.93 -2.20
CA GLN A 98 -17.39 -4.19 -1.48
C GLN A 98 -18.77 -4.81 -1.21
N VAL A 99 -19.74 -4.00 -0.75
CA VAL A 99 -21.12 -4.43 -0.51
C VAL A 99 -21.77 -4.92 -1.82
N PHE A 100 -21.65 -4.17 -2.91
CA PHE A 100 -22.22 -4.57 -4.20
C PHE A 100 -21.60 -5.86 -4.75
N ILE A 101 -20.29 -6.05 -4.60
CA ILE A 101 -19.61 -7.29 -4.98
C ILE A 101 -20.18 -8.47 -4.19
N VAL A 102 -20.35 -8.32 -2.87
CA VAL A 102 -20.92 -9.38 -2.02
C VAL A 102 -22.36 -9.71 -2.42
N MET A 103 -23.20 -8.69 -2.60
CA MET A 103 -24.57 -8.87 -3.07
C MET A 103 -24.62 -9.62 -4.42
N LYS A 104 -23.71 -9.28 -5.34
CA LYS A 104 -23.62 -9.94 -6.64
C LYS A 104 -23.15 -11.39 -6.51
N LEU A 105 -22.13 -11.65 -5.69
CA LEU A 105 -21.58 -12.99 -5.45
C LEU A 105 -22.56 -13.92 -4.72
N ASP A 106 -23.38 -13.38 -3.81
CA ASP A 106 -24.47 -14.11 -3.13
C ASP A 106 -25.72 -14.27 -4.01
N GLY A 107 -25.73 -13.70 -5.23
CA GLY A 107 -26.87 -13.77 -6.15
C GLY A 107 -28.08 -12.94 -5.71
N ALA A 108 -27.90 -12.01 -4.77
CA ALA A 108 -28.95 -11.11 -4.29
C ALA A 108 -29.31 -10.03 -5.32
N VAL A 109 -28.39 -9.72 -6.25
CA VAL A 109 -28.62 -8.79 -7.38
C VAL A 109 -28.22 -9.43 -8.71
N ASP A 110 -28.99 -9.15 -9.75
CA ASP A 110 -28.79 -9.66 -11.11
C ASP A 110 -28.00 -8.71 -12.02
N TRP A 111 -27.62 -7.52 -11.52
CA TRP A 111 -26.90 -6.48 -12.25
C TRP A 111 -25.63 -6.98 -12.94
N SER A 112 -25.25 -6.36 -14.06
CA SER A 112 -23.97 -6.63 -14.71
C SER A 112 -22.81 -6.28 -13.76
N LEU A 113 -21.68 -6.99 -13.88
CA LEU A 113 -20.49 -6.72 -13.09
C LEU A 113 -19.97 -5.29 -13.34
N VAL A 114 -20.10 -4.78 -14.57
CA VAL A 114 -19.77 -3.39 -14.88
C VAL A 114 -20.63 -2.41 -14.06
N THR A 115 -21.94 -2.66 -13.92
CA THR A 115 -22.82 -1.83 -13.08
C THR A 115 -22.44 -1.92 -11.61
N VAL A 116 -22.15 -3.11 -11.10
CA VAL A 116 -21.66 -3.34 -9.72
C VAL A 116 -20.39 -2.53 -9.43
N LEU A 117 -19.51 -2.38 -10.42
CA LEU A 117 -18.24 -1.65 -10.29
C LEU A 117 -18.36 -0.14 -10.57
N THR A 118 -19.56 0.39 -10.77
CA THR A 118 -19.78 1.83 -11.01
C THR A 118 -19.15 2.73 -9.94
N PRO A 119 -19.31 2.48 -8.63
CA PRO A 119 -18.71 3.35 -7.62
C PRO A 119 -17.16 3.29 -7.64
N TYR A 120 -16.57 2.16 -8.05
CA TYR A 120 -15.13 2.04 -8.27
C TYR A 120 -14.67 2.92 -9.44
N PHE A 121 -15.39 2.90 -10.57
CA PHE A 121 -15.09 3.79 -11.68
C PHE A 121 -15.23 5.26 -11.31
N THR A 122 -16.24 5.61 -10.50
CA THR A 122 -16.38 6.97 -9.94
C THR A 122 -15.15 7.36 -9.12
N CYS A 123 -14.67 6.47 -8.22
CA CYS A 123 -13.43 6.71 -7.46
C CYS A 123 -12.22 6.94 -8.36
N GLU A 124 -12.03 6.12 -9.39
CA GLU A 124 -10.88 6.26 -10.29
C GLU A 124 -10.95 7.56 -11.11
N VAL A 125 -12.13 7.98 -11.55
CA VAL A 125 -12.33 9.29 -12.21
C VAL A 125 -12.00 10.44 -11.26
N LEU A 126 -12.47 10.39 -10.01
CA LEU A 126 -12.14 11.40 -9.00
C LEU A 126 -10.62 11.46 -8.73
N ASN A 127 -9.96 10.30 -8.62
CA ASN A 127 -8.50 10.24 -8.45
C ASN A 127 -7.73 10.80 -9.65
N LEU A 128 -8.25 10.64 -10.87
CA LEU A 128 -7.68 11.26 -12.07
C LEU A 128 -7.89 12.77 -12.06
N LEU A 129 -9.06 13.26 -11.65
CA LEU A 129 -9.33 14.68 -11.50
C LEU A 129 -8.37 15.32 -10.48
N GLU A 130 -8.21 14.71 -9.31
CA GLU A 130 -7.25 15.15 -8.28
C GLU A 130 -5.81 15.20 -8.82
N LEU A 131 -5.42 14.20 -9.62
CA LEU A 131 -4.11 14.18 -10.25
C LEU A 131 -3.95 15.34 -11.24
N VAL A 132 -4.94 15.61 -12.07
CA VAL A 132 -4.90 16.72 -13.05
C VAL A 132 -4.86 18.07 -12.32
N VAL A 133 -5.71 18.27 -11.32
CA VAL A 133 -5.70 19.50 -10.50
C VAL A 133 -4.34 19.69 -9.83
N GLY A 134 -3.81 18.66 -9.17
CA GLY A 134 -2.48 18.71 -8.55
C GLY A 134 -1.36 18.97 -9.55
N ALA A 135 -1.45 18.40 -10.76
CA ALA A 135 -0.49 18.66 -11.84
C ALA A 135 -0.55 20.09 -12.35
N VAL A 136 -1.75 20.64 -12.55
CA VAL A 136 -1.94 22.02 -13.02
C VAL A 136 -1.44 23.01 -11.97
N LEU A 137 -1.84 22.84 -10.71
CA LEU A 137 -1.41 23.71 -9.61
C LEU A 137 0.12 23.63 -9.42
N GLY A 138 0.69 22.42 -9.40
CA GLY A 138 2.13 22.24 -9.30
C GLY A 138 2.88 22.85 -10.48
N HIS A 139 2.34 22.75 -11.69
CA HIS A 139 2.94 23.38 -12.85
C HIS A 139 2.89 24.91 -12.77
N GLN A 140 1.77 25.48 -12.35
CA GLN A 140 1.60 26.93 -12.16
C GLN A 140 2.56 27.48 -11.11
N MET A 141 2.74 26.78 -9.98
CA MET A 141 3.70 27.17 -8.94
C MET A 141 5.12 27.23 -9.51
N LEU A 142 5.57 26.17 -10.19
CA LEU A 142 6.91 26.13 -10.80
C LEU A 142 7.11 27.21 -11.87
N VAL A 143 6.07 27.54 -12.65
CA VAL A 143 6.15 28.64 -13.62
C VAL A 143 6.30 29.97 -12.91
N ASN A 144 5.51 30.24 -11.87
CA ASN A 144 5.61 31.48 -11.11
C ASN A 144 6.99 31.63 -10.44
N ASP A 145 7.53 30.56 -9.87
CA ASP A 145 8.87 30.56 -9.25
C ASP A 145 9.99 30.82 -10.28
N SER A 146 9.78 30.46 -11.54
CA SER A 146 10.74 30.75 -12.61
C SER A 146 10.78 32.23 -13.03
N VAL A 147 9.69 32.97 -12.82
CA VAL A 147 9.59 34.39 -13.17
C VAL A 147 10.31 35.23 -12.11
N GLY A 148 11.62 35.39 -12.29
CA GLY A 148 12.49 36.14 -11.37
C GLY A 148 13.67 35.33 -10.83
N ALA A 149 13.75 34.04 -11.16
CA ALA A 149 14.86 33.17 -10.80
C ALA A 149 16.13 33.50 -11.60
N GLY A 150 17.31 33.33 -10.96
CA GLY A 150 18.60 33.39 -11.66
C GLY A 150 18.83 32.16 -12.54
N VAL A 151 19.75 32.25 -13.53
CA VAL A 151 19.98 31.20 -14.55
C VAL A 151 20.14 29.78 -13.98
N SER A 152 20.91 29.61 -12.89
CA SER A 152 21.11 28.31 -12.24
C SER A 152 19.86 27.78 -11.53
N GLN A 153 19.02 28.66 -10.99
CA GLN A 153 17.75 28.28 -10.37
C GLN A 153 16.71 27.90 -11.42
N THR A 154 16.70 28.58 -12.56
CA THR A 154 15.82 28.28 -13.70
C THR A 154 16.07 26.87 -14.26
N GLU A 155 17.34 26.44 -14.36
CA GLU A 155 17.67 25.06 -14.77
C GLU A 155 17.13 24.01 -13.79
N GLY A 156 17.24 24.27 -12.48
CA GLY A 156 16.67 23.40 -11.44
C GLY A 156 15.15 23.28 -11.54
N ILE A 157 14.45 24.42 -11.72
CA ILE A 157 12.99 24.48 -11.84
C ILE A 157 12.50 23.73 -13.09
N GLU A 158 13.20 23.85 -14.22
CA GLU A 158 12.84 23.12 -15.44
C GLU A 158 13.05 21.61 -15.28
N ALA A 159 14.10 21.17 -14.56
CA ALA A 159 14.28 19.76 -14.22
C ALA A 159 13.16 19.22 -13.32
N GLU A 160 12.73 19.98 -12.30
CA GLU A 160 11.60 19.62 -11.44
C GLU A 160 10.29 19.52 -12.23
N ARG A 161 10.07 20.45 -13.16
CA ARG A 161 8.92 20.43 -14.06
C ARG A 161 8.90 19.16 -14.92
N GLN A 162 10.03 18.76 -15.50
CA GLN A 162 10.12 17.52 -16.28
C GLN A 162 9.83 16.29 -15.43
N LEU A 163 10.29 16.27 -14.18
CA LEU A 163 9.98 15.19 -13.23
C LEU A 163 8.50 15.15 -12.88
N LEU A 164 7.86 16.30 -12.68
CA LEU A 164 6.41 16.42 -12.45
C LEU A 164 5.63 15.85 -13.63
N VAL A 165 5.90 16.30 -14.86
CA VAL A 165 5.22 15.81 -16.08
C VAL A 165 5.39 14.30 -16.23
N LYS A 166 6.60 13.80 -16.03
CA LYS A 166 6.88 12.35 -16.09
C LYS A 166 6.13 11.57 -15.01
N ALA A 167 6.04 12.10 -13.79
CA ALA A 167 5.32 11.47 -12.70
C ALA A 167 3.82 11.41 -12.97
N VAL A 168 3.24 12.51 -13.48
CA VAL A 168 1.83 12.62 -13.86
C VAL A 168 1.51 11.66 -15.01
N MET A 169 2.27 11.72 -16.11
CA MET A 169 2.09 10.82 -17.25
C MET A 169 2.15 9.35 -16.85
N ARG A 170 3.13 8.98 -16.03
CA ARG A 170 3.24 7.62 -15.49
C ARG A 170 2.01 7.24 -14.67
N LYS A 171 1.59 8.09 -13.72
CA LYS A 171 0.45 7.79 -12.85
C LYS A 171 -0.84 7.66 -13.66
N THR A 172 -1.09 8.58 -14.59
CA THR A 172 -2.24 8.52 -15.50
C THR A 172 -2.25 7.24 -16.33
N GLY A 173 -1.13 6.88 -16.95
CA GLY A 173 -1.03 5.65 -17.75
C GLY A 173 -1.31 4.38 -16.93
N LEU A 174 -0.76 4.28 -15.72
CA LEU A 174 -1.00 3.15 -14.82
C LEU A 174 -2.47 3.08 -14.35
N THR A 175 -3.10 4.22 -14.08
CA THR A 175 -4.52 4.29 -13.72
C THR A 175 -5.43 3.87 -14.89
N LEU A 176 -5.14 4.35 -16.11
CA LEU A 176 -5.90 3.97 -17.30
C LEU A 176 -5.81 2.46 -17.58
N LEU A 177 -4.62 1.86 -17.44
CA LEU A 177 -4.44 0.40 -17.54
C LEU A 177 -5.28 -0.34 -16.51
N ARG A 178 -5.37 0.16 -15.28
CA ARG A 178 -6.20 -0.44 -14.22
C ARG A 178 -7.69 -0.35 -14.53
N ILE A 179 -8.18 0.82 -14.96
CA ILE A 179 -9.58 1.00 -15.38
C ILE A 179 -9.90 0.05 -16.54
N ALA A 180 -9.03 -0.02 -17.55
CA ALA A 180 -9.19 -0.92 -18.68
C ALA A 180 -9.22 -2.39 -18.24
N GLN A 181 -8.35 -2.80 -17.31
CA GLN A 181 -8.35 -4.17 -16.76
C GLN A 181 -9.69 -4.51 -16.10
N THR A 182 -10.16 -3.64 -15.21
CA THR A 182 -11.42 -3.83 -14.48
C THR A 182 -12.60 -3.90 -15.46
N LEU A 183 -12.62 -3.05 -16.47
CA LEU A 183 -13.66 -3.05 -17.50
C LEU A 183 -13.65 -4.33 -18.34
N LEU A 184 -12.48 -4.78 -18.80
CA LEU A 184 -12.34 -6.01 -19.57
C LEU A 184 -12.79 -7.25 -18.77
N ILE A 185 -12.44 -7.32 -17.47
CA ILE A 185 -12.91 -8.38 -16.57
C ILE A 185 -14.43 -8.31 -16.44
N GLY A 186 -14.99 -7.12 -16.19
CA GLY A 186 -16.43 -6.88 -16.13
C GLY A 186 -17.16 -7.44 -17.35
N MET A 187 -16.77 -6.96 -18.53
CA MET A 187 -17.35 -7.39 -19.81
C MET A 187 -17.19 -8.88 -20.08
N LYS A 188 -16.06 -9.50 -19.67
CA LYS A 188 -15.84 -10.94 -19.83
C LYS A 188 -16.75 -11.76 -18.92
N VAL A 189 -16.89 -11.36 -17.65
CA VAL A 189 -17.79 -12.03 -16.68
C VAL A 189 -19.25 -11.88 -17.11
N ASP A 190 -19.61 -10.73 -17.66
CA ASP A 190 -20.95 -10.44 -18.20
C ASP A 190 -21.22 -11.12 -19.56
N ARG A 191 -20.33 -12.00 -20.03
CA ARG A 191 -20.44 -12.76 -21.29
C ARG A 191 -20.48 -11.92 -22.58
N HIS A 192 -20.04 -10.66 -22.52
CA HIS A 192 -19.91 -9.84 -23.72
C HIS A 192 -18.65 -10.19 -24.53
N LEU A 193 -17.67 -10.89 -23.95
CA LEU A 193 -16.38 -11.22 -24.56
C LEU A 193 -16.09 -12.72 -24.60
N ASP A 194 -17.10 -13.55 -24.86
CA ASP A 194 -16.97 -15.03 -24.79
C ASP A 194 -15.90 -15.61 -25.70
N ALA A 195 -15.73 -15.08 -26.91
CA ALA A 195 -14.72 -15.52 -27.88
C ALA A 195 -13.27 -15.18 -27.49
N ILE A 196 -13.07 -14.34 -26.48
CA ILE A 196 -11.74 -13.86 -26.08
C ILE A 196 -11.22 -14.70 -24.91
N THR A 197 -9.98 -15.19 -24.99
CA THR A 197 -9.32 -15.95 -23.90
C THR A 197 -9.00 -15.07 -22.70
N TRP A 198 -8.88 -15.68 -21.51
CA TRP A 198 -8.55 -14.92 -20.29
C TRP A 198 -7.17 -14.28 -20.34
N TRP A 199 -6.24 -14.92 -21.04
CA TRP A 199 -4.92 -14.35 -21.33
C TRP A 199 -5.00 -13.01 -22.05
N ARG A 200 -5.93 -12.85 -23.00
CA ARG A 200 -6.09 -11.58 -23.73
C ARG A 200 -6.87 -10.54 -22.90
N VAL A 201 -7.82 -10.97 -22.06
CA VAL A 201 -8.51 -10.10 -21.08
C VAL A 201 -7.52 -9.49 -20.07
N MET A 202 -6.45 -10.21 -19.73
CA MET A 202 -5.38 -9.75 -18.83
C MET A 202 -4.29 -8.90 -19.51
N THR A 203 -4.48 -8.45 -20.77
CA THR A 203 -3.47 -7.66 -21.50
C THR A 203 -2.99 -6.42 -20.73
N PRO A 204 -3.86 -5.59 -20.11
CA PRO A 204 -3.39 -4.47 -19.30
C PRO A 204 -2.48 -4.89 -18.15
N VAL A 205 -2.76 -6.03 -17.49
CA VAL A 205 -1.88 -6.60 -16.46
C VAL A 205 -0.52 -6.98 -17.06
N TRP A 206 -0.47 -7.61 -18.23
CA TRP A 206 0.82 -7.97 -18.86
C TRP A 206 1.69 -6.75 -19.17
N ILE A 207 1.08 -5.63 -19.58
CA ILE A 207 1.79 -4.35 -19.75
C ILE A 207 2.40 -3.90 -18.42
N LEU A 208 1.64 -3.99 -17.32
CA LEU A 208 2.14 -3.68 -15.97
C LEU A 208 3.27 -4.61 -15.54
N VAL A 209 3.17 -5.90 -15.86
CA VAL A 209 4.20 -6.90 -15.55
C VAL A 209 5.51 -6.56 -16.26
N VAL A 210 5.46 -6.28 -17.56
CA VAL A 210 6.64 -5.84 -18.34
C VAL A 210 7.23 -4.56 -17.73
N TYR A 211 6.37 -3.60 -17.36
CA TYR A 211 6.81 -2.37 -16.70
C TYR A 211 7.50 -2.63 -15.35
N LEU A 212 7.00 -3.56 -14.54
CA LEU A 212 7.60 -3.90 -13.25
C LEU A 212 8.96 -4.60 -13.43
N PHE A 213 9.06 -5.58 -14.33
CA PHE A 213 10.32 -6.28 -14.61
C PHE A 213 11.39 -5.38 -15.24
N TRP A 214 11.01 -4.26 -15.85
CA TRP A 214 11.97 -3.24 -16.28
C TRP A 214 12.72 -2.57 -15.11
N TYR A 215 12.09 -2.47 -13.93
CA TYR A 215 12.68 -1.82 -12.76
C TYR A 215 13.98 -2.48 -12.25
N PRO A 216 14.04 -3.80 -11.99
CA PRO A 216 15.28 -4.45 -11.54
C PRO A 216 16.39 -4.36 -12.61
N ILE A 217 16.04 -4.42 -13.90
CA ILE A 217 17.00 -4.25 -15.00
C ILE A 217 17.61 -2.85 -14.95
N LYS A 218 16.76 -1.81 -14.89
CA LYS A 218 17.23 -0.42 -14.77
C LYS A 218 18.05 -0.20 -13.50
N LYS A 219 17.61 -0.78 -12.37
CA LYS A 219 18.33 -0.71 -11.09
C LYS A 219 19.72 -1.35 -11.21
N TYR A 220 19.83 -2.51 -11.86
CA TYR A 220 21.11 -3.18 -12.08
C TYR A 220 22.07 -2.32 -12.92
N ILE A 221 21.59 -1.76 -14.03
CA ILE A 221 22.39 -0.94 -14.94
C ILE A 221 22.90 0.34 -14.26
N ASN A 222 22.05 0.99 -13.47
CA ASN A 222 22.35 2.29 -12.86
C ASN A 222 22.96 2.21 -11.45
N SER A 223 23.04 1.02 -10.84
CA SER A 223 23.51 0.89 -9.46
C SER A 223 25.04 0.97 -9.37
N THR A 224 25.50 1.80 -8.45
CA THR A 224 26.90 1.88 -8.01
C THR A 224 27.19 0.99 -6.79
N SER A 225 26.20 0.21 -6.31
CA SER A 225 26.39 -0.67 -5.15
C SER A 225 27.28 -1.87 -5.48
N ALA A 226 28.12 -2.27 -4.51
CA ALA A 226 28.95 -3.47 -4.61
C ALA A 226 28.12 -4.76 -4.83
N HIS A 227 26.88 -4.78 -4.32
CA HIS A 227 25.97 -5.92 -4.37
C HIS A 227 24.84 -5.76 -5.41
N ARG A 228 25.07 -4.97 -6.48
CA ARG A 228 24.05 -4.62 -7.48
C ARG A 228 23.30 -5.80 -8.09
N LEU A 229 24.00 -6.93 -8.33
CA LEU A 229 23.38 -8.12 -8.91
C LEU A 229 22.41 -8.76 -7.91
N LEU A 230 22.87 -8.92 -6.67
CA LEU A 230 22.08 -9.48 -5.58
C LEU A 230 20.82 -8.63 -5.34
N ASP A 231 20.96 -7.31 -5.26
CA ASP A 231 19.84 -6.38 -5.12
C ASP A 231 18.82 -6.51 -6.26
N ALA A 232 19.29 -6.62 -7.50
CA ALA A 232 18.43 -6.76 -8.67
C ALA A 232 17.71 -8.11 -8.70
N VAL A 233 18.40 -9.20 -8.36
CA VAL A 233 17.82 -10.56 -8.29
C VAL A 233 16.77 -10.64 -7.19
N PHE A 234 17.04 -10.12 -5.99
CA PHE A 234 16.03 -10.08 -4.92
C PHE A 234 14.82 -9.25 -5.33
N THR A 235 15.04 -8.09 -5.96
CA THR A 235 13.93 -7.24 -6.45
C THR A 235 13.11 -7.98 -7.52
N ALA A 236 13.76 -8.68 -8.46
CA ALA A 236 13.10 -9.47 -9.49
C ALA A 236 12.32 -10.67 -8.89
N GLY A 237 12.88 -11.34 -7.89
CA GLY A 237 12.22 -12.44 -7.18
C GLY A 237 10.95 -11.99 -6.45
N VAL A 238 10.98 -10.83 -5.78
CA VAL A 238 9.79 -10.24 -5.15
C VAL A 238 8.74 -9.89 -6.20
N ILE A 239 9.14 -9.27 -7.33
CA ILE A 239 8.21 -8.97 -8.43
C ILE A 239 7.61 -10.25 -9.01
N PHE A 240 8.40 -11.30 -9.19
CA PHE A 240 7.90 -12.59 -9.66
C PHE A 240 6.84 -13.17 -8.72
N MET A 241 7.10 -13.18 -7.40
CA MET A 241 6.10 -13.62 -6.41
C MET A 241 4.85 -12.76 -6.39
N LEU A 242 4.97 -11.45 -6.61
CA LEU A 242 3.83 -10.54 -6.72
C LEU A 242 2.99 -10.79 -7.98
N VAL A 243 3.63 -11.19 -9.08
CA VAL A 243 2.94 -11.36 -10.36
C VAL A 243 2.43 -12.79 -10.57
N ALA A 244 3.07 -13.80 -9.98
CA ALA A 244 2.75 -15.21 -10.17
C ALA A 244 1.25 -15.55 -10.04
N PRO A 245 0.49 -15.01 -9.07
CA PRO A 245 -0.94 -15.28 -8.96
C PRO A 245 -1.75 -14.88 -10.19
N PHE A 246 -1.36 -13.85 -10.95
CA PHE A 246 -2.08 -13.46 -12.16
C PHE A 246 -1.92 -14.48 -13.29
N PHE A 247 -0.72 -15.07 -13.42
CA PHE A 247 -0.47 -16.14 -14.38
C PHE A 247 -1.26 -17.41 -14.01
N LEU A 248 -1.20 -17.81 -12.73
CA LEU A 248 -1.94 -18.98 -12.23
C LEU A 248 -3.46 -18.77 -12.31
N LEU A 249 -3.94 -17.54 -12.07
CA LEU A 249 -5.34 -17.17 -12.21
C LEU A 249 -5.78 -17.25 -13.68
N ALA A 250 -5.01 -16.71 -14.62
CA ALA A 250 -5.34 -16.80 -16.05
C ALA A 250 -5.44 -18.27 -16.50
N ASP A 251 -4.50 -19.10 -16.05
CA ASP A 251 -4.48 -20.53 -16.31
C ASP A 251 -5.71 -21.27 -15.77
N ARG A 252 -6.11 -20.98 -14.53
CA ARG A 252 -7.32 -21.56 -13.93
C ARG A 252 -8.60 -21.09 -14.62
N LEU A 253 -8.68 -19.80 -14.96
CA LEU A 253 -9.83 -19.24 -15.66
C LEU A 253 -10.00 -19.81 -17.07
N GLU A 254 -8.90 -20.25 -17.70
CA GLU A 254 -8.92 -20.97 -18.99
C GLU A 254 -9.31 -22.46 -18.85
N GLY A 255 -9.55 -22.94 -17.63
CA GLY A 255 -10.09 -24.28 -17.36
C GLY A 255 -9.08 -25.29 -16.80
N LYS A 256 -7.84 -24.89 -16.48
CA LYS A 256 -6.92 -25.78 -15.76
C LYS A 256 -7.47 -26.04 -14.35
N ARG A 257 -7.49 -27.32 -13.94
CA ARG A 257 -7.87 -27.71 -12.58
C ARG A 257 -6.73 -27.36 -11.63
N MET A 258 -6.92 -26.30 -10.86
CA MET A 258 -6.01 -25.83 -9.81
C MET A 258 -6.82 -25.40 -8.59
N SER A 259 -6.31 -25.64 -7.39
CA SER A 259 -6.94 -25.10 -6.18
C SER A 259 -6.81 -23.58 -6.16
N SER A 260 -7.78 -22.89 -5.58
CA SER A 260 -7.66 -21.46 -5.29
C SER A 260 -6.44 -21.16 -4.40
N PHE A 261 -6.09 -22.09 -3.52
CA PHE A 261 -4.99 -21.93 -2.58
C PHE A 261 -3.64 -21.81 -3.30
N ASP A 262 -3.40 -22.67 -4.30
CA ASP A 262 -2.16 -22.67 -5.08
C ASP A 262 -1.94 -21.33 -5.82
N ILE A 263 -3.04 -20.69 -6.26
CA ILE A 263 -2.98 -19.39 -6.93
C ILE A 263 -2.49 -18.30 -5.98
N ILE A 264 -2.98 -18.27 -4.74
CA ILE A 264 -2.69 -17.18 -3.78
C ILE A 264 -1.44 -17.47 -2.94
N MET A 265 -0.95 -18.71 -2.92
CA MET A 265 0.24 -19.13 -2.17
C MET A 265 1.45 -18.19 -2.31
N PRO A 266 1.84 -17.70 -3.52
CA PRO A 266 2.96 -16.76 -3.64
C PRO A 266 2.78 -15.48 -2.82
N TRP A 267 1.56 -14.92 -2.78
CA TRP A 267 1.26 -13.74 -1.97
C TRP A 267 1.23 -14.07 -0.48
N MET A 268 0.68 -15.21 -0.08
CA MET A 268 0.69 -15.62 1.34
C MET A 268 2.12 -15.79 1.87
N LEU A 269 3.02 -16.36 1.07
CA LEU A 269 4.44 -16.46 1.42
C LEU A 269 5.08 -15.08 1.55
N LEU A 270 4.79 -14.16 0.64
CA LEU A 270 5.30 -12.79 0.69
C LEU A 270 4.81 -12.05 1.96
N VAL A 271 3.54 -12.20 2.30
CA VAL A 271 2.95 -11.64 3.54
C VAL A 271 3.62 -12.25 4.78
N GLY A 272 3.82 -13.57 4.82
CA GLY A 272 4.50 -14.25 5.93
C GLY A 272 5.95 -13.83 6.12
N VAL A 273 6.72 -13.73 5.02
CA VAL A 273 8.10 -13.21 5.05
C VAL A 273 8.13 -11.76 5.52
N SER A 274 7.19 -10.92 5.05
CA SER A 274 7.09 -9.52 5.49
C SER A 274 6.82 -9.41 7.00
N PHE A 275 5.94 -10.27 7.53
CA PHE A 275 5.68 -10.35 8.96
C PHE A 275 6.93 -10.77 9.76
N LEU A 276 7.68 -11.76 9.27
CA LEU A 276 8.91 -12.20 9.90
C LEU A 276 9.94 -11.07 9.97
N PHE A 277 10.12 -10.30 8.89
CA PHE A 277 11.00 -9.13 8.90
C PHE A 277 10.56 -8.07 9.92
N LEU A 278 9.26 -7.78 9.99
CA LEU A 278 8.71 -6.84 10.97
C LEU A 278 8.95 -7.32 12.41
N PHE A 279 8.71 -8.61 12.67
CA PHE A 279 8.93 -9.23 13.98
C PHE A 279 10.40 -9.14 14.40
N CYS A 280 11.32 -9.48 13.49
CA CYS A 280 12.76 -9.37 13.73
C CYS A 280 13.17 -7.92 14.01
N ALA A 281 12.68 -6.95 13.22
CA ALA A 281 13.00 -5.53 13.40
C ALA A 281 12.58 -5.02 14.78
N ILE A 282 11.38 -5.36 15.24
CA ILE A 282 10.88 -4.93 16.56
C ILE A 282 11.65 -5.63 17.70
N SER A 283 11.97 -6.91 17.52
CA SER A 283 12.72 -7.69 18.53
C SER A 283 14.17 -7.21 18.67
N LEU A 284 14.84 -6.86 17.57
CA LEU A 284 16.20 -6.32 17.56
C LEU A 284 16.28 -4.91 18.17
N ALA A 285 15.31 -4.04 17.85
CA ALA A 285 15.16 -2.75 18.54
C ALA A 285 14.95 -2.94 20.06
N GLY A 286 14.33 -4.07 20.44
CA GLY A 286 14.29 -4.68 21.77
C GLY A 286 15.64 -4.77 22.46
N SER A 287 16.52 -5.58 21.89
CA SER A 287 17.78 -6.01 22.50
C SER A 287 18.81 -4.89 22.66
N GLU A 288 18.91 -3.95 21.71
CA GLU A 288 19.94 -2.90 21.76
C GLU A 288 19.77 -1.96 22.97
N ARG A 289 18.53 -1.65 23.36
CA ARG A 289 18.26 -0.84 24.56
C ARG A 289 18.58 -1.57 25.86
N LEU A 290 18.33 -2.87 25.94
CA LEU A 290 18.66 -3.67 27.13
C LEU A 290 20.17 -3.71 27.35
N VAL A 291 20.95 -3.85 26.27
CA VAL A 291 22.42 -3.81 26.32
C VAL A 291 22.93 -2.43 26.75
N GLN A 292 22.37 -1.33 26.23
CA GLN A 292 22.73 0.03 26.70
C GLN A 292 22.37 0.29 28.17
N SER A 293 21.25 -0.26 28.66
CA SER A 293 20.87 -0.14 30.08
C SER A 293 21.66 -1.07 31.02
N GLY A 294 22.24 -2.16 30.50
CA GLY A 294 23.01 -3.15 31.26
C GLY A 294 24.50 -2.84 31.39
N ILE A 295 25.04 -1.94 30.55
CA ILE A 295 26.44 -1.46 30.61
C ILE A 295 26.47 -0.03 31.18
N GLN A 296 25.85 0.16 32.33
CA GLN A 296 26.20 1.27 33.22
C GLN A 296 26.89 0.67 34.44
N PRO A 297 28.23 0.70 34.54
CA PRO A 297 28.90 0.22 35.73
C PRO A 297 28.47 1.06 36.94
N ASN A 298 27.75 0.40 37.85
CA ASN A 298 27.39 0.88 39.17
C ASN A 298 28.65 1.04 40.04
N THR A 299 29.51 2.02 39.75
CA THR A 299 30.57 2.41 40.69
C THR A 299 31.01 3.86 40.52
N ARG A 300 30.22 4.79 41.07
CA ARG A 300 30.71 5.90 41.90
C ARG A 300 29.52 6.70 42.44
N ARG A 301 29.04 6.29 43.61
CA ARG A 301 28.44 7.21 44.59
C ARG A 301 29.49 7.58 45.63
N HIS A 302 29.33 8.79 46.15
CA HIS A 302 30.16 9.59 47.07
C HIS A 302 31.10 10.57 46.34
N ALA A 303 30.92 11.89 46.40
CA ALA A 303 30.35 12.73 47.46
C ALA A 303 29.66 14.04 46.96
N GLN A 304 28.60 14.44 47.69
CA GLN A 304 28.15 15.81 48.07
C GLN A 304 28.07 16.91 46.97
N SER A 305 26.90 17.45 46.59
CA SER A 305 26.10 18.52 47.26
C SER A 305 25.04 19.10 46.26
N PRO A 306 24.05 19.97 46.65
CA PRO A 306 22.62 19.90 46.25
C PRO A 306 22.19 20.83 45.06
N PRO A 307 20.88 20.92 44.69
CA PRO A 307 20.43 21.08 43.30
C PRO A 307 20.33 22.54 42.85
N TYR A 308 20.69 22.81 41.59
CA TYR A 308 20.34 24.07 40.93
C TYR A 308 19.14 23.85 40.00
N ARG A 309 17.97 24.30 40.49
CA ARG A 309 16.75 24.54 39.73
C ARG A 309 17.00 25.78 38.87
N GLN A 310 16.92 25.66 37.54
CA GLN A 310 16.73 26.82 36.67
C GLN A 310 15.31 26.80 36.13
N ASP A 311 14.51 27.67 36.74
CA ASP A 311 13.21 28.08 36.28
C ASP A 311 13.33 28.70 34.88
N TYR A 312 12.40 28.30 34.00
CA TYR A 312 12.03 29.09 32.84
C TYR A 312 11.45 30.42 33.33
N VAL A 313 12.11 31.53 33.04
CA VAL A 313 11.51 32.86 33.07
C VAL A 313 11.74 33.50 31.71
N ALA A 314 10.61 33.83 31.09
CA ALA A 314 10.48 34.55 29.84
C ALA A 314 11.19 35.91 29.89
N VAL A 315 11.71 36.32 28.74
CA VAL A 315 11.87 37.74 28.41
C VAL A 315 11.59 37.89 26.92
N ASP A 316 10.36 38.26 26.61
CA ASP A 316 10.06 39.20 25.52
C ASP A 316 10.96 40.43 25.68
N MET A 317 11.60 40.86 24.61
CA MET A 317 11.90 42.28 24.39
C MET A 317 11.75 42.57 22.89
N ASP A 318 10.68 43.31 22.60
CA ASP A 318 10.40 44.22 21.49
C ASP A 318 10.51 43.73 20.03
#